data_AF-A0A3D2N674-F1
#
_entry.id   AF-A0A3D2N674-F1
#
_cell.length_a   1.000
_cell.length_b   1.000
_cell.length_c   1.000
_cell.angle_alpha   90.00
_cell.angle_beta   90.00
_cell.angle_gamma   90.00
#
_symmetry.space_group_name_H-M   'P 1'
#
loop_
_entity.id
_entity.type
_entity.pdbx_description
1 polymer ?
#
loop_
_entity_poly.entity_id
_entity_poly.type
_entity_poly.pdbx_seq_one_letter_code
_entity_poly.pdbx_strand_id
1 'polypeptide(L)'
;MPKGSPELTASRREEIVSACEKLYKTMSFKDITLKEISVETSFSRPSIYNYFRTKEEIFLALMQREYENWAAEVNELVSVHESMSAEGFAAALAHSLEKREQLLKLLAMNHYDMEENSRP
;
A
#
# COMPACT_ATOMS: atom_id res chain seq x y z
N MET A 1 21.56 -5.34 -2.32
CA MET A 1 20.57 -6.15 -1.59
C MET A 1 21.07 -6.35 -0.16
N PRO A 2 20.19 -6.39 0.86
CA PRO A 2 20.60 -6.66 2.24
C PRO A 2 21.25 -8.06 2.36
N LYS A 3 22.23 -8.23 3.26
CA LYS A 3 22.93 -9.52 3.51
C LYS A 3 22.10 -10.52 4.34
N GLY A 4 20.77 -10.42 4.31
CA GLY A 4 19.83 -11.28 5.06
C GLY A 4 19.16 -12.32 4.17
N SER A 5 18.43 -13.27 4.77
CA SER A 5 17.63 -14.21 3.99
C SER A 5 16.52 -13.48 3.21
N PRO A 6 15.99 -14.06 2.11
CA PRO A 6 14.86 -13.50 1.38
C PRO A 6 13.65 -13.21 2.28
N GLU A 7 13.37 -14.10 3.24
CA GLU A 7 12.26 -13.98 4.20
C GLU A 7 12.45 -12.79 5.13
N LEU A 8 13.67 -12.61 5.65
CA LEU A 8 13.99 -11.44 6.47
C LEU A 8 13.88 -10.14 5.67
N THR A 9 14.29 -10.18 4.40
CA THR A 9 14.17 -9.02 3.50
C THR A 9 12.70 -8.66 3.25
N ALA A 10 11.85 -9.65 2.98
CA ALA A 10 10.41 -9.45 2.81
C ALA A 10 9.75 -8.93 4.08
N SER A 11 10.05 -9.53 5.24
CA SER A 11 9.52 -9.09 6.54
C SER A 11 9.89 -7.64 6.85
N ARG A 12 11.13 -7.22 6.56
CA ARG A 12 11.57 -5.83 6.77
C ARG A 12 10.90 -4.86 5.80
N ARG A 13 10.65 -5.25 4.55
CA ARG A 13 9.86 -4.43 3.62
C ARG A 13 8.43 -4.25 4.13
N GLU A 14 7.80 -5.32 4.59
CA GLU A 14 6.43 -5.30 5.10
C GLU A 14 6.29 -4.43 6.34
N GLU A 15 7.29 -4.48 7.24
CA GLU A 15 7.35 -3.62 8.43
C GLU A 15 7.38 -2.13 8.05
N ILE A 16 8.18 -1.74 7.05
CA ILE A 16 8.26 -0.36 6.56
C ILE A 16 6.92 0.08 5.95
N VAL A 17 6.29 -0.77 5.15
CA VAL A 17 4.99 -0.48 4.52
C VAL A 17 3.89 -0.33 5.57
N SER A 18 3.88 -1.21 6.57
CA SER A 18 2.93 -1.15 7.69
C SER A 18 3.12 0.09 8.57
N ALA A 19 4.38 0.49 8.82
CA ALA A 19 4.70 1.74 9.49
C ALA A 19 4.17 2.96 8.70
N CYS A 20 4.38 2.98 7.39
CA CYS A 20 3.84 4.02 6.51
C CYS A 20 2.30 4.06 6.53
N GLU A 21 1.64 2.91 6.41
CA GLU A 21 0.18 2.80 6.49
C GLU A 21 -0.36 3.38 7.81
N LYS A 22 0.27 3.03 8.93
CA LYS A 22 -0.13 3.51 10.26
C LYS A 22 -0.07 5.03 10.34
N LEU A 23 1.03 5.65 9.89
CA LEU A 23 1.16 7.11 9.84
C LEU A 23 0.15 7.73 8.88
N TYR A 24 -0.10 7.09 7.74
CA TYR A 24 -1.02 7.58 6.74
C TYR A 24 -2.47 7.60 7.22
N LYS A 25 -2.85 6.89 8.28
CA LYS A 25 -4.20 7.00 8.88
C LYS A 25 -4.46 8.38 9.48
N THR A 26 -3.41 9.08 9.96
CA THR A 26 -3.56 10.34 10.70
C THR A 26 -2.83 11.52 10.05
N MET A 27 -1.92 11.26 9.11
CA MET A 27 -1.12 12.28 8.43
C MET A 27 -1.45 12.37 6.93
N SER A 28 -1.04 13.48 6.30
CA SER A 28 -1.03 13.59 4.84
C SER A 28 0.26 12.99 4.27
N PHE A 29 0.23 12.58 2.99
CA PHE A 29 1.43 12.13 2.28
C PHE A 29 2.57 13.16 2.29
N LYS A 30 2.22 14.46 2.25
CA LYS A 30 3.21 15.55 2.25
C LYS A 30 3.98 15.61 3.56
N ASP A 31 3.28 15.36 4.68
CA ASP A 31 3.85 15.45 6.04
C ASP A 31 4.64 14.19 6.43
N ILE A 32 4.37 13.05 5.80
CA ILE A 32 5.11 11.82 6.08
C ILE A 32 6.50 11.89 5.44
N THR A 33 7.53 11.64 6.25
CA THR A 33 8.90 11.46 5.78
C THR A 33 9.49 10.13 6.25
N LEU A 34 10.64 9.75 5.68
CA LEU A 34 11.40 8.57 6.12
C LEU A 34 11.83 8.64 7.59
N LYS A 35 11.88 9.84 8.18
CA LYS A 35 12.16 10.03 9.61
C LYS A 35 10.99 9.51 10.45
N GLU A 36 9.78 9.96 10.17
CA GLU A 36 8.57 9.55 10.89
C GLU A 36 8.36 8.04 10.71
N ILE A 37 8.51 7.52 9.48
CA ILE A 37 8.43 6.07 9.23
C ILE A 37 9.43 5.31 10.09
N SER A 38 10.68 5.79 10.21
CA SER A 38 11.69 5.11 11.02
C SER A 38 11.36 5.01 12.51
N VAL A 39 10.59 5.95 13.05
CA VAL A 39 10.15 5.93 14.46
C VAL A 39 9.16 4.80 14.72
N GLU A 40 8.41 4.39 13.69
CA GLU A 40 7.42 3.31 13.76
C GLU A 40 8.01 1.92 13.40
N THR A 41 9.27 1.86 12.97
CA THR A 41 9.99 0.60 12.68
C THR A 41 10.91 0.20 13.83
N SER A 42 11.25 -1.10 13.90
CA SER A 42 12.18 -1.64 14.89
C SER A 42 13.65 -1.32 14.60
N PHE A 43 13.95 -0.50 13.59
CA PHE A 43 15.32 -0.25 13.11
C PHE A 43 15.53 1.19 12.67
N SER A 44 16.81 1.53 12.47
CA SER A 44 17.23 2.91 12.21
C SER A 44 16.83 3.42 10.83
N ARG A 45 16.66 4.74 10.69
CA ARG A 45 16.43 5.38 9.39
C ARG A 45 17.46 5.02 8.31
N PRO A 46 18.79 5.00 8.56
CA PRO A 46 19.76 4.50 7.58
C PRO A 46 19.45 3.10 7.05
N SER A 47 18.86 2.22 7.87
CA SER A 47 18.52 0.86 7.48
C SER A 47 17.34 0.80 6.50
N ILE A 48 16.42 1.77 6.51
CA ILE A 48 15.30 1.87 5.55
C ILE A 48 15.83 2.02 4.12
N TYR A 49 16.92 2.76 3.93
CA TYR A 49 17.53 2.98 2.61
C TYR A 49 18.06 1.69 1.95
N ASN A 50 18.20 0.59 2.71
CA ASN A 50 18.52 -0.72 2.14
C ASN A 50 17.33 -1.36 1.40
N TYR A 51 16.11 -0.89 1.65
CA TYR A 51 14.87 -1.45 1.13
C TYR A 51 14.11 -0.48 0.21
N PHE A 52 14.07 0.80 0.57
CA PHE A 52 13.37 1.86 -0.17
C PHE A 52 14.24 3.13 -0.20
N ARG A 53 14.43 3.74 -1.36
CA ARG A 53 15.21 4.99 -1.50
C ARG A 53 14.39 6.24 -1.23
N THR A 54 13.10 6.21 -1.56
CA THR A 54 12.20 7.36 -1.42
C THR A 54 10.95 6.94 -0.65
N LYS A 55 10.20 7.92 -0.14
CA LYS A 55 8.92 7.63 0.53
C LYS A 55 7.88 7.17 -0.50
N GLU A 56 8.00 7.63 -1.74
CA GLU A 56 7.14 7.30 -2.87
C GLU A 56 7.23 5.81 -3.20
N GLU A 57 8.43 5.22 -3.18
CA GLU A 57 8.58 3.76 -3.34
C GLU A 57 7.82 2.98 -2.23
N ILE A 58 7.73 3.54 -1.02
CA ILE A 58 6.97 2.92 0.09
C ILE A 58 5.46 3.08 -0.14
N PHE A 59 5.02 4.26 -0.59
CA PHE A 59 3.62 4.50 -0.94
C PHE A 59 3.15 3.65 -2.12
N LEU A 60 4.00 3.43 -3.12
CA LEU A 60 3.72 2.50 -4.23
C LEU A 60 3.60 1.06 -3.74
N ALA A 61 4.47 0.62 -2.83
CA ALA A 61 4.34 -0.70 -2.22
C ALA A 61 3.06 -0.83 -1.37
N LEU A 62 2.69 0.21 -0.64
CA LEU A 62 1.42 0.27 0.09
C LEU A 62 0.23 0.18 -0.88
N MET A 63 0.25 0.95 -1.96
CA MET A 63 -0.77 0.94 -3.00
C MET A 63 -0.92 -0.43 -3.64
N GLN A 64 0.19 -1.08 -4.02
CA GLN A 64 0.20 -2.43 -4.55
C GLN A 64 -0.49 -3.40 -3.57
N ARG A 65 -0.14 -3.37 -2.29
CA ARG A 65 -0.74 -4.24 -1.26
C ARG A 65 -2.25 -4.02 -1.13
N GLU A 66 -2.70 -2.77 -1.13
CA GLU A 66 -4.14 -2.46 -1.07
C GLU A 66 -4.89 -2.94 -2.32
N TYR A 67 -4.30 -2.81 -3.50
CA TYR A 67 -4.85 -3.34 -4.74
C TYR A 67 -4.90 -4.86 -4.77
N GLU A 68 -3.85 -5.56 -4.33
CA GLU A 68 -3.82 -7.02 -4.24
C GLU A 68 -4.91 -7.53 -3.29
N ASN A 69 -5.08 -6.87 -2.13
CA ASN A 69 -6.15 -7.18 -1.20
C ASN A 69 -7.54 -6.94 -1.79
N TRP A 70 -7.72 -5.92 -2.62
CA TRP A 70 -8.99 -5.63 -3.29
C TRP A 70 -9.28 -6.60 -4.43
N ALA A 71 -8.28 -6.90 -5.24
CA ALA A 71 -8.37 -7.90 -6.30
C ALA A 71 -8.75 -9.27 -5.74
N ALA A 72 -8.18 -9.68 -4.60
CA ALA A 72 -8.56 -10.92 -3.93
C ALA A 72 -10.05 -10.96 -3.55
N GLU A 73 -10.59 -9.87 -3.01
CA GLU A 73 -12.01 -9.77 -2.68
C GLU A 73 -12.91 -9.78 -3.92
N VAL A 74 -12.52 -9.04 -4.97
CA VAL A 74 -13.28 -9.01 -6.24
C VAL A 74 -13.25 -10.39 -6.91
N ASN A 75 -12.12 -11.09 -6.88
CA ASN A 75 -12.01 -12.46 -7.39
C ASN A 75 -12.91 -13.43 -6.63
N GLU A 76 -13.06 -13.25 -5.31
CA GLU A 76 -13.98 -14.06 -4.50
C GLU A 76 -15.46 -13.76 -4.85
N LEU A 77 -15.81 -12.51 -5.14
CA LEU A 77 -17.16 -12.18 -5.65
C LEU A 77 -17.45 -12.93 -6.96
N VAL A 78 -16.47 -13.00 -7.87
CA VAL A 78 -16.61 -13.72 -9.14
C VAL A 78 -16.65 -15.24 -8.93
N SER A 79 -15.93 -15.79 -7.94
CA SER A 79 -15.88 -17.23 -7.71
C SER A 79 -17.18 -17.79 -7.13
N VAL A 80 -17.88 -17.00 -6.30
CA VAL A 80 -19.11 -17.41 -5.60
C VAL A 80 -20.37 -17.23 -6.46
N HIS A 81 -20.31 -16.39 -7.49
CA HIS A 81 -21.45 -16.09 -8.36
C HIS A 81 -21.25 -16.62 -9.78
N GLU A 82 -22.05 -17.61 -10.19
CA GLU A 82 -22.05 -18.15 -11.57
C GLU A 82 -22.44 -17.07 -12.61
N SER A 83 -23.35 -16.17 -12.24
CA SER A 83 -23.70 -14.98 -13.02
C SER A 83 -24.29 -13.89 -12.12
N MET A 84 -24.21 -12.64 -12.57
CA MET A 84 -24.82 -11.48 -11.93
C MET A 84 -25.47 -10.58 -12.98
N SER A 85 -26.52 -9.84 -12.61
CA SER A 85 -26.98 -8.71 -13.41
C SER A 85 -25.93 -7.59 -13.39
N ALA A 86 -25.97 -6.69 -14.37
CA ALA A 86 -25.07 -5.54 -14.41
C ALA A 86 -25.22 -4.67 -13.15
N GLU A 87 -26.45 -4.45 -12.69
CA GLU A 87 -26.74 -3.68 -11.47
C GLU A 87 -26.23 -4.39 -10.22
N GLY A 88 -26.39 -5.72 -10.14
CA GLY A 88 -25.92 -6.52 -9.00
C GLY A 88 -24.39 -6.51 -8.90
N PHE A 89 -23.70 -6.65 -10.04
CA PHE A 89 -22.25 -6.57 -10.09
C PHE A 89 -21.76 -5.16 -9.71
N ALA A 90 -22.37 -4.10 -10.26
CA ALA A 90 -22.01 -2.74 -9.92
C ALA A 90 -22.17 -2.44 -8.42
N ALA A 91 -23.26 -2.92 -7.80
CA ALA A 91 -23.49 -2.76 -6.37
C ALA A 91 -22.46 -3.53 -5.52
N ALA A 92 -22.17 -4.79 -5.87
CA ALA A 92 -21.18 -5.60 -5.17
C ALA A 92 -19.76 -5.01 -5.29
N LEU A 93 -19.38 -4.55 -6.48
CA LEU A 93 -18.11 -3.89 -6.72
C LEU A 93 -18.00 -2.59 -5.91
N ALA A 94 -19.04 -1.75 -5.90
CA ALA A 94 -19.06 -0.54 -5.11
C ALA A 94 -18.89 -0.82 -3.61
N HIS A 95 -19.60 -1.83 -3.08
CA HIS A 95 -19.50 -2.22 -1.68
C HIS A 95 -18.13 -2.81 -1.30
N SER A 96 -17.49 -3.54 -2.23
CA SER A 96 -16.13 -4.05 -2.01
C SER A 96 -15.08 -2.94 -1.80
N LEU A 97 -15.33 -1.76 -2.39
CA LEU A 97 -14.45 -0.60 -2.30
C LEU A 97 -14.77 0.30 -1.10
N GLU A 98 -16.05 0.42 -0.71
CA GLU A 98 -16.54 1.29 0.36
C GLU A 98 -15.75 1.16 1.67
N LYS A 99 -15.43 -0.07 2.07
CA LYS A 99 -14.70 -0.36 3.32
C LYS A 99 -13.19 -0.10 3.26
N ARG A 100 -12.66 0.34 2.11
CA ARG A 100 -11.22 0.45 1.85
C ARG A 100 -10.76 1.90 1.89
N GLU A 101 -10.95 2.54 3.05
CA GLU A 101 -10.63 3.97 3.25
C GLU A 101 -9.21 4.33 2.83
N GLN A 102 -8.22 3.47 3.14
CA GLN A 102 -6.82 3.73 2.78
C GLN A 102 -6.57 3.66 1.28
N LEU A 103 -7.17 2.66 0.60
CA LEU A 103 -7.11 2.59 -0.86
C LEU A 103 -7.79 3.81 -1.49
N LEU A 104 -8.98 4.18 -1.03
CA LEU A 104 -9.68 5.38 -1.51
C LEU A 104 -8.86 6.67 -1.30
N LYS A 105 -8.20 6.79 -0.14
CA LYS A 105 -7.30 7.91 0.15
C LYS A 105 -6.07 7.91 -0.75
N LEU A 106 -5.53 6.74 -1.13
CA LEU A 106 -4.44 6.62 -2.11
C LEU A 106 -4.90 6.95 -3.53
N LEU A 107 -6.11 6.56 -3.92
CA LEU A 107 -6.68 6.87 -5.25
C LEU A 107 -7.02 8.36 -5.43
N ALA A 108 -7.36 9.04 -4.34
CA ALA A 108 -7.62 10.48 -4.35
C ALA A 108 -6.35 11.33 -4.40
N MET A 109 -5.17 10.72 -4.28
CA MET A 109 -3.89 11.41 -4.38
C MET A 109 -3.52 11.66 -5.84
N ASN A 110 -2.73 12.71 -6.09
CA ASN A 110 -2.14 12.94 -7.39
C ASN A 110 -1.09 11.85 -7.70
N HIS A 111 -1.47 10.83 -8.46
CA HIS A 111 -0.59 9.71 -8.81
C HIS A 111 0.68 10.13 -9.57
N TYR A 112 0.62 11.25 -10.29
CA TYR A 112 1.75 11.81 -11.02
C TYR A 112 2.94 12.11 -10.10
N ASP A 113 2.68 12.70 -8.93
CA ASP A 113 3.74 13.06 -7.96
C ASP A 113 4.42 11.82 -7.35
N MET A 114 3.71 10.68 -7.28
CA MET A 114 4.26 9.42 -6.76
C MET A 114 5.13 8.71 -7.79
N GLU A 115 4.72 8.69 -9.06
CA GLU A 115 5.46 8.04 -10.15
C GLU A 115 6.74 8.82 -10.49
N GLU A 116 6.66 10.15 -10.63
CA GLU A 116 7.81 10.99 -11.01
C GLU A 116 8.97 10.95 -10.00
N ASN A 117 8.66 10.75 -8.72
CA ASN A 117 9.65 10.69 -7.64
C ASN A 117 10.00 9.25 -7.22
N SER A 118 9.54 8.26 -7.98
CA SER A 118 9.98 6.86 -7.86
C SER A 118 11.13 6.58 -8.83
N ARG A 119 11.89 5.50 -8.60
CA ARG A 119 12.93 5.12 -9.59
C ARG A 119 12.26 4.63 -10.88
N PRO A 120 12.86 4.92 -12.05
CA PRO A 120 12.48 4.27 -13.30
C PRO A 120 12.75 2.75 -13.25
#